data_AF-A0A922K678-F1
#
_entry.id   AF-A0A922K678-F1
#
_cell.length_a   1.000
_cell.length_b   1.000
_cell.length_c   1.000
_cell.angle_alpha   90.00
_cell.angle_beta   90.00
_cell.angle_gamma   90.00
#
_symmetry.space_group_name_H-M   'P 1'
#
loop_
_entity.id
_entity.type
_entity.pdbx_description
1 polymer ?
#
loop_
_entity_poly.entity_id
_entity_poly.type
_entity_poly.pdbx_seq_one_letter_code
_entity_poly.pdbx_strand_id
1 'polypeptide(L)'
;MDLVKPKKKPSSNDSTPNSINLGEDEDYHVASSNLERPIGRKAEKGKRKRKEMTNSDSLLALNEMAEIRKSKLLLMQEARDHDNKMLCLRQEEVSLRQDEVRIQKEKVLLQQVKARLEEKKEDERIMTLNISVMPPMLQQYYLQRQMEILASRAGKN
;
A
#
# COMPACT_ATOMS: atom_id res chain seq x y z
N MET A 1 -2.84 43.17 19.97
CA MET A 1 -2.26 44.28 19.19
C MET A 1 -3.15 44.46 17.98
N ASP A 2 -3.87 45.57 17.93
CA ASP A 2 -4.79 45.91 16.84
C ASP A 2 -4.13 46.86 15.83
N LEU A 3 -4.83 47.10 14.72
CA LEU A 3 -4.42 47.91 13.55
C LEU A 3 -3.29 47.24 12.73
N VAL A 4 -3.15 47.42 11.40
CA VAL A 4 -3.61 48.50 10.49
C VAL A 4 -4.08 47.91 9.14
N LYS A 5 -5.16 48.47 8.56
CA LYS A 5 -5.41 48.47 7.09
C LYS A 5 -4.94 49.80 6.49
N PRO A 6 -4.45 49.82 5.25
CA PRO A 6 -4.85 50.90 4.35
C PRO A 6 -5.43 50.41 3.00
N LYS A 7 -6.27 51.26 2.41
CA LYS A 7 -6.83 51.12 1.04
C LYS A 7 -5.96 51.87 0.02
N LYS A 8 -5.94 51.43 -1.25
CA LYS A 8 -6.48 52.19 -2.42
C LYS A 8 -6.19 51.50 -3.78
N LYS A 9 -7.14 51.61 -4.71
CA LYS A 9 -6.98 51.46 -6.19
C LYS A 9 -6.94 52.88 -6.82
N PRO A 10 -6.32 53.08 -8.00
CA PRO A 10 -7.05 53.51 -9.24
C PRO A 10 -6.44 52.93 -10.55
N SER A 11 -6.91 53.21 -11.78
CA SER A 11 -8.30 53.30 -12.32
C SER A 11 -8.30 53.49 -13.87
N SER A 12 -8.68 52.47 -14.65
CA SER A 12 -9.03 52.60 -16.10
C SER A 12 -10.01 51.46 -16.47
N ASN A 13 -11.30 51.69 -16.75
CA ASN A 13 -11.92 52.51 -17.81
C ASN A 13 -11.53 51.94 -19.20
N ASP A 14 -12.46 51.69 -20.13
CA ASP A 14 -13.45 52.68 -20.60
C ASP A 14 -14.94 52.30 -20.59
N SER A 15 -15.75 53.33 -20.85
CA SER A 15 -17.17 53.46 -20.54
C SER A 15 -18.15 53.06 -21.67
N THR A 16 -19.35 52.68 -21.24
CA THR A 16 -20.64 52.79 -21.95
C THR A 16 -20.97 54.25 -22.33
N PRO A 17 -21.91 54.52 -23.26
CA PRO A 17 -23.32 54.63 -22.83
C PRO A 17 -24.39 54.16 -23.85
N ASN A 18 -25.55 53.76 -23.33
CA ASN A 18 -26.81 53.72 -24.09
C ASN A 18 -27.39 55.13 -24.24
N SER A 19 -28.13 55.41 -25.32
CA SER A 19 -29.28 56.31 -25.27
C SER A 19 -30.30 56.02 -26.39
N ILE A 20 -31.52 56.50 -26.19
CA ILE A 20 -32.77 56.15 -26.87
C ILE A 20 -33.16 57.25 -27.87
N ASN A 21 -33.83 56.91 -28.97
CA ASN A 21 -35.02 57.66 -29.43
C ASN A 21 -35.89 56.89 -30.43
N LEU A 22 -37.19 57.14 -30.33
CA LEU A 22 -38.19 56.80 -31.36
C LEU A 22 -38.22 57.92 -32.41
N GLY A 23 -38.58 57.57 -33.64
CA GLY A 23 -38.78 58.52 -34.75
C GLY A 23 -39.59 57.84 -35.84
N GLU A 24 -40.58 58.55 -36.37
CA GLU A 24 -41.65 57.98 -37.20
C GLU A 24 -41.30 57.97 -38.71
N ASP A 25 -42.02 57.08 -39.38
CA ASP A 25 -42.63 57.26 -40.70
C ASP A 25 -41.87 57.08 -42.03
N GLU A 26 -42.74 56.80 -43.02
CA GLU A 26 -42.61 56.81 -44.47
C GLU A 26 -42.18 55.57 -45.27
N ASP A 27 -42.84 55.50 -46.44
CA ASP A 27 -43.09 54.37 -47.34
C ASP A 27 -41.88 53.98 -48.24
N TYR A 28 -42.18 53.21 -49.29
CA TYR A 28 -41.49 52.98 -50.56
C TYR A 28 -40.98 51.55 -50.80
N HIS A 29 -41.93 50.71 -51.23
CA HIS A 29 -41.77 49.67 -52.25
C HIS A 29 -40.60 48.68 -52.11
N VAL A 30 -40.80 47.62 -51.32
CA VAL A 30 -40.01 46.40 -51.46
C VAL A 30 -40.39 45.67 -52.76
N ALA A 31 -39.56 45.81 -53.79
CA ALA A 31 -39.61 44.94 -54.97
C ALA A 31 -39.49 43.47 -54.53
N SER A 32 -40.46 42.64 -54.93
CA SER A 32 -40.59 41.25 -54.49
C SER A 32 -39.55 40.33 -55.14
N SER A 33 -38.30 40.45 -54.69
CA SER A 33 -37.24 39.47 -54.96
C SER A 33 -37.56 38.18 -54.22
N ASN A 34 -38.10 37.20 -54.94
CA ASN A 34 -38.27 35.82 -54.47
C ASN A 34 -36.89 35.20 -54.16
N LEU A 35 -36.45 35.39 -52.92
CA LEU A 35 -35.32 34.67 -52.32
C LEU A 35 -35.88 33.73 -51.26
N GLU A 36 -36.26 32.53 -51.72
CA GLU A 36 -36.63 31.42 -50.87
C GLU A 36 -35.48 31.13 -49.89
N ARG A 37 -35.64 31.55 -48.64
CA ARG A 37 -34.61 31.36 -47.60
C ARG A 37 -34.41 29.86 -47.43
N PRO A 38 -33.17 29.34 -47.50
CA PRO A 38 -32.93 27.90 -47.41
C PRO A 38 -33.52 27.37 -46.11
N ILE A 39 -34.31 26.28 -46.21
CA ILE A 39 -34.97 25.65 -45.06
C ILE A 39 -33.92 25.36 -43.98
N GLY A 40 -34.05 26.07 -42.86
CA GLY A 40 -33.13 25.91 -41.74
C GLY A 40 -33.20 24.49 -41.18
N ARG A 41 -32.08 24.02 -40.58
CA ARG A 41 -31.90 22.73 -39.89
C ARG A 41 -32.95 22.36 -38.80
N LYS A 42 -33.97 23.20 -38.60
CA LYS A 42 -35.16 22.95 -37.77
C LYS A 42 -36.09 21.91 -38.43
N ALA A 43 -36.20 21.87 -39.76
CA ALA A 43 -37.03 20.86 -40.45
C ALA A 43 -36.48 19.43 -40.28
N GLU A 44 -35.16 19.27 -40.23
CA GLU A 44 -34.49 17.98 -40.03
C GLU A 44 -34.64 17.42 -38.58
N LYS A 45 -35.15 18.23 -37.62
CA LYS A 45 -35.45 17.73 -36.27
C LYS A 45 -36.77 16.95 -36.16
N GLY A 46 -37.56 16.87 -37.25
CA GLY A 46 -38.89 16.25 -37.24
C GLY A 46 -38.96 14.72 -37.33
N LYS A 47 -37.84 14.00 -37.52
CA LYS A 47 -37.86 12.53 -37.75
C LYS A 47 -37.06 11.67 -36.76
N ARG A 48 -36.71 12.20 -35.59
CA ARG A 48 -36.35 11.34 -34.43
C ARG A 48 -37.62 10.72 -33.85
N LYS A 49 -38.16 9.70 -34.53
CA LYS A 49 -39.12 8.78 -33.92
C LYS A 49 -38.46 8.25 -32.64
N ARG A 50 -39.03 8.56 -31.47
CA ARG A 50 -38.74 7.78 -30.28
C ARG A 50 -39.21 6.37 -30.61
N LYS A 51 -38.28 5.42 -30.78
CA LYS A 51 -38.64 4.01 -30.86
C LYS A 51 -39.29 3.71 -29.51
N GLU A 52 -40.59 3.47 -29.52
CA GLU A 52 -41.33 3.13 -28.31
C GLU A 52 -40.75 1.83 -27.78
N MET A 53 -40.06 1.93 -26.64
CA MET A 53 -39.32 0.81 -26.07
C MET A 53 -40.35 -0.18 -25.57
N THR A 54 -40.38 -1.37 -26.17
CA THR A 54 -41.41 -2.35 -25.83
C THR A 54 -41.22 -2.82 -24.40
N ASN A 55 -42.30 -3.31 -23.76
CA ASN A 55 -42.19 -3.92 -22.43
C ASN A 55 -41.17 -5.07 -22.42
N SER A 56 -40.98 -5.75 -23.56
CA SER A 56 -39.92 -6.75 -23.76
C SER A 56 -38.51 -6.14 -23.73
N ASP A 57 -38.26 -5.04 -24.45
CA ASP A 57 -36.97 -4.34 -24.45
C ASP A 57 -36.59 -3.85 -23.04
N SER A 58 -37.58 -3.34 -22.29
CA SER A 58 -37.40 -2.89 -20.90
C SER A 58 -37.06 -4.05 -19.96
N LEU A 59 -37.74 -5.20 -20.11
CA LEU A 59 -37.48 -6.40 -19.31
C LEU A 59 -36.11 -7.02 -19.61
N LEU A 60 -35.68 -7.00 -20.87
CA LEU A 60 -34.32 -7.42 -21.26
C LEU A 60 -33.24 -6.55 -20.61
N ALA A 61 -33.40 -5.22 -20.64
CA ALA A 61 -32.47 -4.29 -19.99
C ALA A 61 -32.42 -4.47 -18.46
N LEU A 62 -33.56 -4.75 -17.81
CA LEU A 62 -33.61 -5.07 -16.38
C LEU A 62 -32.86 -6.37 -16.06
N ASN A 63 -33.01 -7.41 -16.90
CA ASN A 63 -32.33 -8.70 -16.74
C ASN A 63 -30.80 -8.57 -16.94
N GLU A 64 -30.36 -7.86 -17.97
CA GLU A 64 -28.94 -7.56 -18.19
C GLU A 64 -28.33 -6.81 -17.00
N MET A 65 -29.04 -5.80 -16.48
CA MET A 65 -28.63 -5.07 -15.27
C MET A 65 -28.66 -5.93 -14.00
N ALA A 66 -29.45 -7.01 -13.94
CA ALA A 66 -29.42 -7.96 -12.83
C ALA A 66 -28.19 -8.87 -12.91
N GLU A 67 -27.89 -9.43 -14.08
CA GLU A 67 -26.71 -10.28 -14.28
C GLU A 67 -25.39 -9.49 -14.14
N ILE A 68 -25.33 -8.23 -14.59
CA ILE A 68 -24.18 -7.34 -14.33
C ILE A 68 -23.95 -7.14 -12.82
N ARG A 69 -25.02 -6.92 -12.04
CA ARG A 69 -24.91 -6.78 -10.57
C ARG A 69 -24.44 -8.08 -9.90
N LYS A 70 -24.97 -9.22 -10.34
CA LYS A 70 -24.61 -10.56 -9.85
C LYS A 70 -23.14 -10.89 -10.16
N SER A 71 -22.70 -10.66 -11.40
CA SER A 71 -21.31 -10.81 -11.82
C SER A 71 -20.36 -9.92 -11.00
N LYS A 72 -20.71 -8.63 -10.82
CA LYS A 72 -19.95 -7.72 -9.94
C LYS A 72 -19.87 -8.23 -8.50
N LEU A 73 -20.95 -8.78 -7.95
CA LEU A 73 -20.98 -9.29 -6.59
C LEU A 73 -20.08 -10.53 -6.42
N LEU A 74 -20.07 -11.43 -7.41
CA LEU A 74 -19.18 -12.58 -7.46
C LEU A 74 -17.71 -12.16 -7.53
N LEU A 75 -17.35 -11.24 -8.44
CA LEU A 75 -15.98 -10.73 -8.56
C LEU A 75 -15.51 -10.03 -7.27
N MET A 76 -16.40 -9.29 -6.60
CA MET A 76 -16.09 -8.68 -5.30
C MET A 76 -15.94 -9.72 -4.17
N GLN A 77 -16.62 -10.87 -4.25
CA GLN A 77 -16.45 -11.96 -3.29
C GLN A 77 -15.13 -12.70 -3.54
N GLU A 78 -14.84 -13.05 -4.79
CA GLU A 78 -13.58 -13.71 -5.18
C GLU A 78 -12.35 -12.86 -4.82
N ALA A 79 -12.42 -11.54 -5.02
CA ALA A 79 -11.36 -10.63 -4.60
C ALA A 79 -11.15 -10.66 -3.07
N ARG A 80 -12.22 -10.65 -2.26
CA ARG A 80 -12.12 -10.78 -0.79
C ARG A 80 -11.53 -12.12 -0.38
N ASP A 81 -11.96 -13.21 -1.01
CA ASP A 81 -11.47 -14.55 -0.69
C ASP A 81 -10.01 -14.73 -1.08
N HIS A 82 -9.56 -14.11 -2.17
CA HIS A 82 -8.17 -14.01 -2.55
C HIS A 82 -7.35 -13.20 -1.52
N ASP A 83 -7.80 -11.99 -1.14
CA ASP A 83 -7.13 -11.15 -0.15
C ASP A 83 -7.01 -11.85 1.22
N ASN A 84 -8.10 -12.50 1.67
CA ASN A 84 -8.12 -13.30 2.89
C ASN A 84 -7.11 -14.45 2.83
N LYS A 85 -7.05 -15.19 1.71
CA LYS A 85 -6.07 -16.27 1.50
C LYS A 85 -4.64 -15.73 1.53
N MET A 86 -4.38 -14.60 0.89
CA MET A 86 -3.06 -13.96 0.90
C MET A 86 -2.67 -13.45 2.30
N LEU A 87 -3.63 -12.99 3.10
CA LEU A 87 -3.39 -12.61 4.50
C LEU A 87 -3.04 -13.83 5.37
N CYS A 88 -3.78 -14.92 5.25
CA CYS A 88 -3.49 -16.17 5.96
C CYS A 88 -2.09 -16.72 5.62
N LEU A 89 -1.72 -16.77 4.34
CA LEU A 89 -0.39 -17.22 3.90
C LEU A 89 0.74 -16.33 4.45
N ARG A 90 0.54 -15.01 4.50
CA ARG A 90 1.52 -14.09 5.12
C ARG A 90 1.63 -14.31 6.64
N GLN A 91 0.52 -14.57 7.32
CA GLN A 91 0.53 -14.84 8.75
C GLN A 91 1.26 -16.15 9.07
N GLU A 92 1.04 -17.20 8.27
CA GLU A 92 1.75 -18.47 8.34
C GLU A 92 3.26 -18.28 8.08
N GLU A 93 3.64 -17.56 7.03
CA GLU A 93 5.05 -17.26 6.72
C GLU A 93 5.75 -16.51 7.88
N VAL A 94 5.08 -15.52 8.48
CA VAL A 94 5.60 -14.81 9.66
C VAL A 94 5.75 -15.75 10.87
N SER A 95 4.79 -16.65 11.11
CA SER A 95 4.88 -17.63 12.18
C SER A 95 6.05 -18.60 11.97
N LEU A 96 6.23 -19.11 10.76
CA LEU A 96 7.34 -20.01 10.41
C LEU A 96 8.70 -19.32 10.58
N ARG A 97 8.83 -18.05 10.17
CA ARG A 97 10.05 -17.24 10.39
C ARG A 97 10.33 -17.01 11.88
N GLN A 98 9.30 -16.79 12.71
CA GLN A 98 9.46 -16.64 14.16
C GLN A 98 9.92 -17.95 14.82
N ASP A 99 9.36 -19.08 14.39
CA ASP A 99 9.73 -20.41 14.85
C ASP A 99 11.15 -20.78 14.46
N GLU A 100 11.58 -20.48 13.23
CA GLU A 100 12.97 -20.65 12.79
C GLU A 100 13.93 -19.84 13.67
N VAL A 101 13.64 -18.56 13.91
CA VAL A 101 14.46 -17.70 14.80
C VAL A 101 14.50 -18.23 16.23
N ARG A 102 13.40 -18.79 16.75
CA ARG A 102 13.36 -19.45 18.08
C ARG A 102 14.28 -20.66 18.11
N ILE A 103 14.17 -21.56 17.13
CA ILE A 103 14.97 -22.79 17.02
C ILE A 103 16.46 -22.46 16.88
N GLN A 104 16.83 -21.46 16.08
CA GLN A 104 18.24 -21.05 15.93
C GLN A 104 18.81 -20.49 17.25
N LYS A 105 18.04 -19.68 17.99
CA LYS A 105 18.44 -19.18 19.31
C LYS A 105 18.66 -20.32 20.30
N GLU A 106 17.73 -21.27 20.37
CA GLU A 106 17.82 -22.44 21.25
C GLU A 106 19.03 -23.33 20.88
N LYS A 107 19.26 -23.56 19.58
CA LYS A 107 20.44 -24.29 19.09
C LYS A 107 21.76 -23.62 19.50
N VAL A 108 21.86 -22.29 19.41
CA VAL A 108 23.05 -21.55 19.86
C VAL A 108 23.24 -21.66 21.37
N LEU A 109 22.16 -21.54 22.17
CA LEU A 109 22.22 -21.73 23.62
C LEU A 109 22.67 -23.15 23.99
N LEU A 110 22.12 -24.17 23.33
CA LEU A 110 22.49 -25.57 23.54
C LEU A 110 23.96 -25.83 23.16
N GLN A 111 24.46 -25.24 22.07
CA GLN A 111 25.87 -25.29 21.69
C GLN A 111 26.78 -24.62 22.74
N GLN A 112 26.38 -23.46 23.27
CA GLN A 112 27.13 -22.79 24.35
C GLN A 112 27.15 -23.60 25.64
N VAL A 113 26.02 -24.19 26.04
CA VAL A 113 25.94 -25.08 27.21
C VAL A 113 26.81 -26.32 27.02
N LYS A 114 26.76 -26.95 25.84
CA LYS A 114 27.60 -28.11 25.51
C LYS A 114 29.10 -27.75 25.55
N ALA A 115 29.50 -26.61 24.98
CA ALA A 115 30.89 -26.15 25.02
C ALA A 115 31.37 -25.88 26.45
N ARG A 116 30.54 -25.26 27.30
CA ARG A 116 30.85 -25.04 28.72
C ARG A 116 30.93 -26.34 29.52
N LEU A 117 30.12 -27.35 29.17
CA LEU A 117 30.17 -28.66 29.82
C LEU A 117 31.45 -29.43 29.43
N GLU A 118 31.84 -29.39 28.16
CA GLU A 118 33.09 -30.01 27.71
C GLU A 118 34.33 -29.28 28.26
N GLU A 119 34.32 -27.94 28.36
CA GLU A 119 35.37 -27.17 29.06
C GLU A 119 35.54 -27.66 30.52
N LYS A 120 34.43 -27.78 31.26
CA LYS A 120 34.46 -28.27 32.65
C LYS A 120 34.96 -29.71 32.78
N LYS A 121 34.55 -30.59 31.86
CA LYS A 121 34.95 -32.01 31.85
C LYS A 121 36.42 -32.20 31.48
N GLU A 122 36.94 -31.39 30.56
CA GLU A 122 38.37 -31.39 30.22
C GLU A 122 39.22 -30.80 31.36
N ASP A 123 38.75 -29.73 32.01
CA ASP A 123 39.37 -29.21 33.24
C ASP A 123 39.41 -30.28 34.34
N GLU A 124 38.30 -30.96 34.61
CA GLU A 124 38.23 -32.06 35.59
C GLU A 124 39.20 -33.20 35.23
N ARG A 125 39.27 -33.58 33.95
CA ARG A 125 40.22 -34.58 33.45
C ARG A 125 41.69 -34.16 33.65
N ILE A 126 42.01 -32.88 33.46
CA ILE A 126 43.36 -32.34 33.67
C ILE A 126 43.69 -32.26 35.17
N MET A 127 42.74 -31.82 36.01
CA MET A 127 42.94 -31.71 37.46
C MET A 127 43.07 -33.08 38.16
N THR A 128 42.41 -34.12 37.65
CA THR A 128 42.47 -35.50 38.18
C THR A 128 43.62 -36.34 37.60
N LEU A 129 44.37 -35.82 36.63
CA LEU A 129 45.44 -36.53 35.94
C LEU A 129 46.63 -36.82 36.87
N ASN A 130 46.99 -38.09 37.07
CA ASN A 130 48.19 -38.45 37.82
C ASN A 130 49.46 -38.14 37.01
N ILE A 131 50.04 -36.97 37.27
CA ILE A 131 51.26 -36.47 36.63
C ILE A 131 52.55 -37.15 37.12
N SER A 132 52.56 -37.78 38.29
CA SER A 132 53.82 -38.28 38.94
C SER A 132 54.58 -39.32 38.12
N VAL A 133 53.88 -40.03 37.23
CA VAL A 133 54.44 -41.08 36.35
C VAL A 133 54.87 -40.58 34.97
N MET A 134 54.74 -39.27 34.69
CA MET A 134 55.04 -38.70 33.37
C MET A 134 56.49 -38.23 33.24
N PRO A 135 57.05 -38.12 32.02
CA PRO A 135 58.33 -37.45 31.77
C PRO A 135 58.34 -35.99 32.28
N PRO A 136 59.46 -35.44 32.77
CA PRO A 136 59.52 -34.11 33.41
C PRO A 136 58.90 -32.96 32.60
N MET A 137 59.14 -32.95 31.28
CA MET A 137 58.53 -32.01 30.33
C MET A 137 56.99 -31.99 30.40
N LEU A 138 56.36 -33.18 30.47
CA LEU A 138 54.91 -33.31 30.55
C LEU A 138 54.38 -33.03 31.96
N GLN A 139 55.14 -33.35 33.00
CA GLN A 139 54.79 -32.96 34.38
C GLN A 139 54.68 -31.44 34.48
N GLN A 140 55.69 -30.70 34.01
CA GLN A 140 55.70 -29.24 34.03
C GLN A 140 54.54 -28.65 33.21
N TYR A 141 54.26 -29.20 32.02
CA TYR A 141 53.14 -28.78 31.19
C TYR A 141 51.78 -28.92 31.91
N TYR A 142 51.50 -30.08 32.49
CA TYR A 142 50.21 -30.32 33.15
C TYR A 142 50.09 -29.58 34.49
N LEU A 143 51.18 -29.41 35.26
CA LEU A 143 51.19 -28.55 36.45
C LEU A 143 50.83 -27.10 36.10
N GLN A 144 51.49 -26.54 35.09
CA GLN A 144 51.20 -25.19 34.59
C GLN A 144 49.74 -25.07 34.15
N ARG A 145 49.21 -26.06 33.43
CA ARG A 145 47.82 -26.08 32.97
C ARG A 145 46.81 -26.18 34.12
N GLN A 146 47.09 -26.96 35.17
CA GLN A 146 46.27 -27.04 36.37
C GLN A 146 46.23 -25.67 37.10
N MET A 147 47.35 -24.96 37.18
CA MET A 147 47.39 -23.60 37.74
C MET A 147 46.59 -22.59 36.90
N GLU A 148 46.69 -22.65 35.57
CA GLU A 148 45.92 -21.82 34.64
C GLU A 148 44.40 -22.04 34.80
N ILE A 149 43.97 -23.29 34.97
CA ILE A 149 42.57 -23.65 35.23
C ILE A 149 42.11 -23.03 36.55
N LEU A 150 42.86 -23.22 37.65
CA LEU A 150 42.52 -22.67 38.96
C LEU A 150 42.41 -21.14 38.94
N ALA A 151 43.38 -20.44 38.34
CA ALA A 151 43.34 -18.99 38.18
C ALA A 151 42.14 -18.53 37.33
N SER A 152 41.87 -19.22 36.22
CA SER A 152 40.75 -18.94 35.32
C SER A 152 39.38 -19.18 35.97
N ARG A 153 39.28 -20.05 36.97
CA ARG A 153 38.05 -20.29 37.74
C ARG A 153 37.92 -19.27 38.89
N ALA A 154 39.02 -18.91 39.56
CA ALA A 154 39.01 -17.90 40.63
C ALA A 154 38.57 -16.51 40.14
N GLY A 155 38.97 -16.10 38.94
CA GLY A 155 38.57 -14.82 38.34
C GLY A 155 37.19 -14.79 37.65
N LYS A 156 36.42 -15.89 37.71
CA LYS A 156 35.06 -16.00 37.12
C LYS A 156 33.93 -16.05 38.17
N ASN A 157 34.27 -15.89 39.45
CA ASN A 157 33.35 -15.89 40.61
C ASN A 157 32.93 -14.47 41.00
#